data_AF-G7VQM7-F1
#
_entry.id   AF-G7VQM7-F1
#
_cell.length_a   1.000
_cell.length_b   1.000
_cell.length_c   1.000
_cell.angle_alpha   90.00
_cell.angle_beta   90.00
_cell.angle_gamma   90.00
#
_symmetry.space_group_name_H-M   'P 1'
#
loop_
_entity.id
_entity.type
_entity.pdbx_description
1 polymer ?
#
loop_
_entity_poly.entity_id
_entity_poly.type
_entity_poly.pdbx_seq_one_letter_code
_entity_poly.pdbx_strand_id
1 'polypeptide(L)'
;MDVLWSSLEIVDPKYLEKMEDEKKKRLEVYKSARNITKYVGPRGGFKYLSFEYTDSNGIGVHYSNGFKQESERIIEYFKEMDYSIEEKLWK
;
A
#
# COMPACT_ATOMS: atom_id res chain seq x y z
N MET A 1 -13.33 20.60 -29.82
CA MET A 1 -12.20 21.45 -29.42
C MET A 1 -11.64 20.82 -28.15
N ASP A 2 -10.68 19.91 -28.34
CA ASP A 2 -9.96 19.23 -27.26
C ASP A 2 -8.73 20.06 -26.90
N VAL A 3 -8.92 21.01 -26.00
CA VAL A 3 -7.81 21.80 -25.46
C VAL A 3 -8.20 22.09 -24.01
N LEU A 4 -7.63 21.36 -23.04
CA LEU A 4 -7.47 21.72 -21.61
C LEU A 4 -7.03 20.57 -20.68
N TRP A 5 -6.41 19.47 -21.14
CA TRP A 5 -5.85 18.44 -20.21
C TRP A 5 -4.47 17.89 -20.58
N SER A 6 -3.80 18.44 -21.60
CA SER A 6 -2.41 18.11 -21.95
C SER A 6 -1.39 19.04 -21.25
N SER A 7 -1.67 19.48 -20.03
CA SER A 7 -0.79 20.37 -19.25
C SER A 7 -0.55 19.83 -17.84
N LEU A 8 0.38 18.87 -17.73
CA LEU A 8 1.53 18.86 -16.80
C LEU A 8 2.13 17.43 -16.74
N GLU A 9 2.83 17.00 -17.80
CA GLU A 9 3.76 15.88 -17.69
C GLU A 9 5.17 16.37 -18.04
N ILE A 10 5.69 17.28 -17.21
CA ILE A 10 7.13 17.36 -17.01
C ILE A 10 7.35 16.70 -15.66
N VAL A 11 7.43 15.37 -15.65
CA VAL A 11 7.86 14.66 -14.45
C VAL A 11 9.38 14.81 -14.40
N ASP A 12 9.84 15.78 -13.61
CA ASP A 12 11.26 15.99 -13.34
C ASP A 12 11.86 14.63 -12.91
N PRO A 13 12.91 14.13 -13.59
CA PRO A 13 13.52 12.83 -13.26
C PRO A 13 13.88 12.72 -11.77
N LYS A 14 14.25 13.84 -11.15
CA LYS A 14 14.58 13.93 -9.72
C LYS A 14 13.36 13.76 -8.81
N TYR A 15 12.18 14.09 -9.30
CA TYR A 15 10.91 13.89 -8.58
C TYR A 15 10.47 12.42 -8.63
N LEU A 16 10.67 11.75 -9.78
CA LEU A 16 10.45 10.31 -9.91
C LEU A 16 11.36 9.49 -8.99
N GLU A 17 12.64 9.82 -8.97
CA GLU A 17 13.65 9.12 -8.14
C GLU A 17 13.33 9.23 -6.65
N LYS A 18 12.97 10.42 -6.16
CA LYS A 18 12.53 10.62 -4.77
C LYS A 18 11.30 9.79 -4.40
N MET A 19 10.32 9.70 -5.31
CA MET A 19 9.11 8.92 -5.09
C MET A 19 9.40 7.42 -5.02
N GLU A 20 10.36 6.92 -5.80
CA GLU A 20 10.79 5.53 -5.72
C GLU A 20 11.55 5.25 -4.42
N ASP A 21 12.44 6.14 -4.00
CA ASP A 21 13.17 6.01 -2.73
C ASP A 21 12.24 6.03 -1.52
N GLU A 22 11.25 6.92 -1.50
CA GLU A 22 10.25 6.96 -0.42
C GLU A 22 9.39 5.70 -0.37
N LYS A 23 9.03 5.15 -1.53
CA LYS A 23 8.32 3.86 -1.61
C LYS A 23 9.17 2.71 -1.09
N LYS A 24 10.44 2.63 -1.49
CA LYS A 24 11.37 1.60 -0.99
C LYS A 24 11.52 1.67 0.53
N LYS A 25 11.76 2.87 1.07
CA LYS A 25 11.85 3.09 2.53
C LYS A 25 10.57 2.68 3.26
N ARG A 26 9.40 2.97 2.71
CA ARG A 26 8.12 2.53 3.28
C ARG A 26 7.98 1.01 3.29
N LEU A 27 8.35 0.35 2.19
CA LEU A 27 8.32 -1.12 2.10
C LEU A 27 9.28 -1.77 3.11
N GLU A 28 10.46 -1.20 3.32
CA GLU A 28 11.40 -1.69 4.33
C GLU A 28 10.83 -1.65 5.75
N VAL A 29 10.06 -0.61 6.07
CA VAL A 29 9.38 -0.50 7.36
C VAL A 29 8.31 -1.58 7.52
N TYR A 30 7.64 -1.96 6.43
CA TYR A 30 6.63 -3.03 6.42
C TYR A 30 7.22 -4.44 6.57
N LYS A 31 8.54 -4.63 6.61
CA LYS A 31 9.16 -5.91 7.01
C LYS A 31 8.85 -6.32 8.45
N SER A 32 8.38 -5.39 9.27
CA SER A 32 7.90 -5.69 10.62
C SER A 32 6.39 -5.95 10.68
N ALA A 33 5.73 -6.01 9.51
CA ALA A 33 4.27 -6.09 9.44
C ALA A 33 3.72 -7.36 10.10
N ARG A 34 2.61 -7.19 10.82
CA ARG A 34 1.90 -8.23 11.56
C ARG A 34 0.39 -7.97 11.46
N ASN A 35 -0.40 -8.99 11.80
CA ASN A 35 -1.87 -8.94 11.78
C ASN A 35 -2.44 -8.50 10.43
N ILE A 36 -1.79 -8.93 9.33
CA ILE A 36 -2.15 -8.50 7.98
C ILE A 36 -3.51 -9.07 7.61
N THR A 37 -4.50 -8.19 7.49
CA THR A 37 -5.88 -8.53 7.21
C THR A 37 -6.37 -7.80 5.97
N LYS A 38 -6.77 -8.56 4.97
CA LYS A 38 -7.48 -8.07 3.78
C LYS A 38 -8.98 -8.15 4.03
N TYR A 39 -9.65 -7.01 4.01
CA TYR A 39 -11.10 -6.95 4.15
C TYR A 39 -11.79 -6.97 2.80
N VAL A 40 -12.72 -7.91 2.63
CA VAL A 40 -13.53 -8.08 1.43
C VAL A 40 -15.01 -7.86 1.77
N GLY A 41 -15.75 -7.21 0.90
CA GLY A 41 -17.18 -6.99 1.06
C GLY A 41 -18.00 -8.25 0.81
N PRO A 42 -19.31 -8.23 1.13
CA PRO A 42 -20.19 -9.39 1.04
C PRO A 42 -20.36 -9.94 -0.40
N ARG A 43 -20.03 -9.14 -1.42
CA ARG A 43 -20.02 -9.54 -2.84
C ARG A 43 -18.60 -9.82 -3.38
N GLY A 44 -17.61 -9.99 -2.51
CA GLY A 44 -16.21 -10.27 -2.86
C GLY A 44 -15.38 -9.04 -3.29
N GLY A 45 -15.96 -7.83 -3.24
CA GLY A 45 -15.23 -6.61 -3.58
C GLY A 45 -14.20 -6.23 -2.51
N PHE A 46 -13.01 -5.78 -2.92
CA PHE A 46 -12.01 -5.25 -1.98
C PHE A 46 -12.59 -4.06 -1.19
N LYS A 47 -12.36 -4.03 0.12
CA LYS A 47 -12.74 -2.90 0.99
C LYS A 47 -11.50 -2.12 1.42
N TYR A 48 -10.62 -2.77 2.16
CA TYR A 48 -9.36 -2.18 2.59
C TYR A 48 -8.39 -3.26 3.06
N LEU A 49 -7.11 -2.92 3.10
CA LEU A 49 -6.05 -3.70 3.73
C LEU A 49 -5.73 -3.04 5.07
N SER A 50 -5.55 -3.84 6.12
CA SER A 50 -5.15 -3.36 7.44
C SER A 50 -4.05 -4.26 7.99
N PHE A 51 -3.03 -3.65 8.60
CA PHE A 51 -1.93 -4.34 9.27
C PHE A 51 -1.27 -3.41 10.26
N GLU A 52 -0.48 -3.99 11.16
CA GLU A 52 0.35 -3.26 12.11
C GLU A 52 1.81 -3.40 11.70
N TYR A 53 2.60 -2.35 11.86
CA TYR A 53 4.04 -2.41 11.64
C TYR A 53 4.77 -1.58 12.69
N THR A 54 6.06 -1.86 12.91
CA THR A 54 6.94 -1.04 13.74
C THR A 54 7.68 -0.05 12.85
N ASP A 55 7.47 1.24 13.07
CA ASP A 55 8.21 2.28 12.36
C ASP A 55 9.70 2.29 12.80
N SER A 56 10.55 2.96 12.02
CA SER A 56 11.97 3.20 12.29
C SER A 56 12.28 3.69 13.71
N ASN A 57 11.33 4.38 14.36
CA ASN A 57 11.44 4.87 15.73
C ASN A 57 11.05 3.84 16.81
N GLY A 58 10.74 2.59 16.43
CA GLY A 58 10.27 1.55 17.35
C GLY A 58 8.80 1.67 17.74
N ILE A 59 8.04 2.58 17.11
CA ILE A 59 6.64 2.84 17.42
C ILE A 59 5.75 1.87 16.62
N GLY A 60 4.83 1.19 17.30
CA GLY A 60 3.80 0.40 16.64
C GLY A 60 2.76 1.30 15.96
N VAL A 61 2.59 1.14 14.65
CA VAL A 61 1.69 1.92 13.81
C VAL A 61 0.65 0.99 13.21
N HIS A 62 -0.62 1.36 13.32
CA HIS A 62 -1.71 0.71 12.60
C HIS A 62 -1.89 1.39 11.23
N TYR A 63 -1.74 0.60 10.17
CA TYR A 63 -1.97 1.03 8.80
C TYR A 63 -3.29 0.49 8.28
N SER A 64 -4.03 1.34 7.57
CA SER A 64 -5.22 0.94 6.82
C SER A 64 -5.27 1.66 5.49
N ASN A 65 -5.50 0.93 4.41
CA ASN A 65 -5.62 1.49 3.07
C ASN A 65 -6.83 0.95 2.32
N GLY A 66 -7.72 1.85 1.90
CA GLY A 66 -8.89 1.52 1.08
C GLY A 66 -8.64 1.57 -0.43
N PHE A 67 -7.48 2.06 -0.87
CA PHE A 67 -7.13 2.09 -2.28
C PHE A 67 -6.70 0.72 -2.75
N LYS A 68 -7.53 0.10 -3.60
CA LYS A 68 -7.32 -1.26 -4.11
C LYS A 68 -5.96 -1.43 -4.78
N GLN A 69 -5.60 -0.54 -5.72
CA GLN A 69 -4.34 -0.66 -6.49
C GLN A 69 -3.09 -0.62 -5.61
N GLU A 70 -3.05 0.29 -4.64
CA GLU A 70 -1.91 0.38 -3.72
C GLU A 70 -1.88 -0.81 -2.75
N SER A 71 -3.05 -1.21 -2.24
CA SER A 71 -3.16 -2.36 -1.36
C SER A 71 -2.79 -3.68 -2.03
N GLU A 72 -3.12 -3.85 -3.32
CA GLU A 72 -2.72 -5.03 -4.11
C GLU A 72 -1.20 -5.12 -4.24
N ARG A 73 -0.51 -4.01 -4.50
CA ARG A 73 0.97 -3.96 -4.53
C ARG A 73 1.57 -4.34 -3.17
N ILE A 74 1.00 -3.84 -2.07
CA ILE A 74 1.46 -4.19 -0.71
C ILE A 74 1.18 -5.68 -0.42
N ILE A 75 0.04 -6.21 -0.85
CA ILE A 75 -0.30 -7.63 -0.71
C ILE A 75 0.68 -8.51 -1.50
N GLU A 76 1.04 -8.12 -2.72
CA GLU A 76 2.07 -8.81 -3.52
C GLU A 76 3.41 -8.82 -2.81
N TYR A 77 3.85 -7.67 -2.29
CA TYR A 77 5.07 -7.58 -1.48
C TYR A 77 5.03 -8.52 -0.26
N PHE A 78 3.91 -8.56 0.45
CA PHE A 78 3.75 -9.47 1.59
C PHE A 78 3.76 -10.95 1.19
N LYS A 79 3.23 -11.30 0.02
CA LYS A 79 3.31 -12.66 -0.53
C LYS A 79 4.74 -13.04 -0.92
N GLU A 80 5.50 -12.12 -1.51
CA GLU A 80 6.92 -12.35 -1.84
C GLU A 80 7.77 -12.61 -0.59
N MET A 81 7.36 -12.04 0.54
CA MET A 81 7.99 -12.24 1.85
C MET A 81 7.44 -13.43 2.65
N ASP A 82 6.55 -14.23 2.06
CA ASP A 82 5.90 -15.38 2.71
C ASP A 82 5.10 -15.00 3.98
N TYR A 83 4.58 -13.78 4.05
CA TYR A 83 3.70 -13.38 5.15
C TYR A 83 2.31 -13.97 5.03
N SER A 84 1.76 -14.40 6.16
CA SER A 84 0.37 -14.83 6.27
C SER A 84 -0.58 -13.63 6.16
N ILE A 85 -1.45 -13.65 5.16
CA ILE A 85 -2.49 -12.65 4.94
C ILE A 85 -3.85 -13.29 5.25
N GLU A 86 -4.53 -12.77 6.27
CA GLU A 86 -5.88 -13.21 6.60
C GLU A 86 -6.90 -12.47 5.74
N GLU A 87 -7.89 -13.19 5.17
CA GLU A 87 -9.01 -12.57 4.48
C GLU A 87 -10.24 -12.57 5.40
N LYS A 88 -10.78 -11.37 5.69
CA LYS A 88 -11.98 -11.20 6.52
C LYS A 88 -13.10 -10.57 5.71
N LEU A 89 -14.32 -11.08 5.91
CA LEU A 89 -15.53 -10.44 5.40
C LEU A 89 -15.84 -9.20 6.23
N TRP A 90 -15.90 -8.05 5.56
CA TRP A 90 -16.41 -6.80 6.11
C TRP A 90 -17.93 -6.92 6.25
N LYS A 91 -18.40 -6.95 7.50
CA LYS A 91 -19.81 -7.05 7.87
C LYS A 91 -20.49 -5.68 7.87
#